data_AF-A0A822AJF0-F1
#
_entry.id   AF-A0A822AJF0-F1
#
_cell.length_a   1.000
_cell.length_b   1.000
_cell.length_c   1.000
_cell.angle_alpha   90.00
_cell.angle_beta   90.00
_cell.angle_gamma   90.00
#
_symmetry.space_group_name_H-M   'P 1'
#
loop_
_entity.id
_entity.type
_entity.pdbx_description
1 polymer ?
#
loop_
_entity_poly.entity_id
_entity_poly.type
_entity_poly.pdbx_seq_one_letter_code
_entity_poly.pdbx_strand_id
1 'polypeptide(L)'
;LSDEPNPLLEPLVDALQHVRGQHQKTIVSDAFSVKALIGEERMSRYYRYDGSLTTPPCYESVIWSVLVDPLKLSFQQLHAFRYLHDDNAQVMKNVYRPIQTLGTRKLFRSFLSKDIEDDSKQRQLIAKNHGQYLKNDMKLIVILTSLLMIVL
;
A
#
# COMPACT_ATOMS: atom_id res chain seq x y z
N LEU A 1 -5.04 -0.43 10.09
CA LEU A 1 -6.11 -1.46 10.08
C LEU A 1 -7.40 -0.81 10.57
N SER A 2 -8.53 -1.33 10.13
CA SER A 2 -9.88 -0.98 10.61
C SER A 2 -10.51 -2.23 11.22
N ASP A 3 -11.44 -2.07 12.15
CA ASP A 3 -12.23 -3.20 12.66
C ASP A 3 -13.22 -3.65 11.59
N GLU A 4 -13.83 -2.68 10.89
CA GLU A 4 -14.78 -2.94 9.81
C GLU A 4 -14.11 -3.14 8.44
N PRO A 5 -14.65 -4.02 7.58
CA PRO A 5 -14.22 -4.18 6.20
C PRO A 5 -14.48 -2.92 5.37
N ASN A 6 -13.60 -2.68 4.40
CA ASN A 6 -13.75 -1.59 3.46
C ASN A 6 -14.59 -2.05 2.25
N PRO A 7 -15.85 -1.61 2.11
CA PRO A 7 -16.75 -2.09 1.07
C PRO A 7 -16.25 -1.79 -0.35
N LEU A 8 -15.43 -0.74 -0.52
CA LEU A 8 -14.88 -0.37 -1.82
C LEU A 8 -13.89 -1.41 -2.37
N LEU A 9 -13.34 -2.26 -1.49
CA LEU A 9 -12.37 -3.29 -1.87
C LEU A 9 -12.98 -4.68 -2.01
N GLU A 10 -14.23 -4.89 -1.63
CA GLU A 10 -14.88 -6.21 -1.70
C GLU A 10 -14.80 -6.82 -3.11
N PRO A 11 -15.07 -6.09 -4.21
CA PRO A 11 -14.94 -6.66 -5.56
C PRO A 11 -13.55 -7.25 -5.84
N LEU A 12 -12.50 -6.60 -5.33
CA LEU A 12 -11.13 -7.10 -5.47
C LEU A 12 -10.85 -8.27 -4.52
N VAL A 13 -11.27 -8.17 -3.26
CA VAL A 13 -11.07 -9.22 -2.26
C VAL A 13 -11.76 -10.52 -2.66
N ASP A 14 -12.96 -10.44 -3.23
CA ASP A 14 -13.69 -11.59 -3.76
C ASP A 14 -13.02 -12.19 -4.99
N ALA A 15 -12.52 -11.34 -5.89
CA ALA A 15 -11.76 -11.80 -7.05
C ALA A 15 -10.50 -12.58 -6.62
N LEU A 16 -9.77 -12.14 -5.57
CA LEU A 16 -8.55 -12.81 -5.09
C LEU A 16 -8.77 -14.28 -4.69
N GLN A 17 -9.99 -14.65 -4.29
CA GLN A 17 -10.30 -16.04 -3.93
C GLN A 17 -10.10 -17.01 -5.12
N HIS A 18 -10.18 -16.48 -6.34
CA HIS A 18 -10.09 -17.22 -7.62
C HIS A 18 -8.70 -17.15 -8.27
N VAL A 19 -7.76 -16.37 -7.71
CA VAL A 19 -6.38 -16.25 -8.20
C VAL A 19 -5.42 -16.51 -7.06
N ARG A 20 -5.24 -17.79 -6.71
CA ARG A 20 -4.38 -18.19 -5.59
C ARG A 20 -2.97 -18.53 -6.00
N GLY A 21 -2.75 -18.93 -7.25
CA GLY A 21 -1.44 -19.29 -7.79
C GLY A 21 -0.97 -18.32 -8.87
N GLN A 22 0.33 -18.32 -9.12
CA GLN A 22 0.94 -17.55 -10.19
C GLN A 22 0.35 -17.94 -11.56
N HIS A 23 0.30 -16.98 -12.49
CA HIS A 23 -0.29 -17.10 -13.84
C HIS A 23 -1.81 -17.30 -13.89
N GLN A 24 -2.49 -17.47 -12.75
CA GLN A 24 -3.95 -17.45 -12.70
C GLN A 24 -4.47 -16.03 -12.94
N LYS A 25 -5.61 -15.96 -13.62
CA LYS A 25 -6.31 -14.70 -13.90
C LYS A 25 -7.78 -14.88 -13.55
N THR A 26 -8.40 -13.80 -13.13
CA THR A 26 -9.83 -13.73 -12.88
C THR A 26 -10.36 -12.40 -13.39
N ILE A 27 -11.68 -12.29 -13.51
CA ILE A 27 -12.38 -11.06 -13.83
C ILE A 27 -12.96 -10.52 -12.52
N VAL A 28 -12.78 -9.23 -12.29
CA VAL A 28 -13.48 -8.53 -11.21
C VAL A 28 -14.90 -8.26 -11.73
N SER A 29 -15.87 -9.04 -11.26
CA SER A 29 -17.24 -9.04 -11.80
C SER A 29 -17.98 -7.73 -11.55
N ASP A 30 -17.73 -7.11 -10.40
CA ASP A 30 -18.38 -5.85 -10.02
C ASP A 30 -17.50 -4.65 -10.36
N ALA A 31 -18.08 -3.68 -11.05
CA ALA A 31 -17.40 -2.42 -11.32
C ALA A 31 -17.14 -1.68 -10.01
N PHE A 32 -15.92 -1.18 -9.83
CA PHE A 32 -15.55 -0.37 -8.67
C PHE A 32 -14.78 0.88 -9.11
N SER A 33 -14.88 1.94 -8.31
CA SER A 33 -14.23 3.21 -8.60
C SER A 33 -12.83 3.27 -8.01
N VAL A 34 -11.82 3.30 -8.87
CA VAL A 34 -10.42 3.53 -8.47
C VAL A 34 -10.27 4.88 -7.78
N LYS A 35 -10.98 5.92 -8.25
CA LYS A 35 -10.98 7.25 -7.60
C LYS A 35 -11.50 7.18 -6.17
N ALA A 36 -12.55 6.40 -5.92
CA ALA A 36 -13.11 6.22 -4.58
C ALA A 36 -12.14 5.49 -3.64
N LEU A 37 -11.40 4.50 -4.15
CA LEU A 37 -10.34 3.84 -3.39
C LEU A 37 -9.23 4.80 -2.96
N ILE A 38 -8.83 5.69 -3.86
CA ILE A 38 -7.84 6.72 -3.56
C ILE A 38 -8.41 7.73 -2.55
N GLY A 39 -9.65 8.18 -2.74
CA GLY A 39 -10.37 9.12 -1.89
C GLY A 39 -9.90 10.56 -2.08
N GLU A 40 -10.83 11.47 -2.43
CA GLU A 40 -10.52 12.85 -2.82
C GLU A 40 -9.75 13.61 -1.73
N GLU A 41 -10.17 13.46 -0.47
CA GLU A 41 -9.50 14.06 0.69
C GLU A 41 -8.02 13.62 0.79
N ARG A 42 -7.74 12.34 0.56
CA ARG A 42 -6.38 11.78 0.68
C ARG A 42 -5.47 12.24 -0.46
N MET A 43 -6.04 12.59 -1.62
CA MET A 43 -5.28 13.12 -2.76
C MET A 43 -4.66 14.49 -2.49
N SER A 44 -5.13 15.21 -1.47
CA SER A 44 -4.58 16.53 -1.11
C SER A 44 -3.25 16.44 -0.36
N ARG A 45 -2.96 15.30 0.31
CA ARG A 45 -1.78 15.14 1.18
C ARG A 45 -0.89 14.00 0.70
N TYR A 46 0.20 14.36 0.04
CA TYR A 46 1.17 13.41 -0.49
C TYR A 46 2.59 13.95 -0.48
N TYR A 47 3.54 13.02 -0.52
CA TYR A 47 4.93 13.28 -0.83
C TYR A 47 5.22 12.99 -2.30
N ARG A 48 6.13 13.76 -2.91
CA ARG A 48 6.55 13.59 -4.30
C ARG A 48 8.08 13.53 -4.41
N TYR A 49 8.62 12.58 -5.16
CA TYR A 49 10.07 12.50 -5.43
C TYR A 49 10.39 11.70 -6.70
N ASP A 50 11.56 11.95 -7.29
CA ASP A 50 12.10 11.15 -8.40
C ASP A 50 12.74 9.88 -7.86
N GLY A 51 12.39 8.73 -8.43
CA GLY A 51 12.86 7.43 -7.96
C GLY A 51 12.92 6.39 -9.06
N SER A 52 12.97 5.13 -8.63
CA SER A 52 13.14 3.99 -9.52
C SER A 52 11.92 3.07 -9.51
N LEU A 53 11.88 2.16 -10.48
CA LEU A 53 11.12 0.92 -10.35
C LEU A 53 11.55 0.17 -9.08
N THR A 54 10.60 -0.50 -8.42
CA THR A 54 10.86 -1.32 -7.22
C THR A 54 11.13 -2.79 -7.56
N THR A 55 11.00 -3.15 -8.83
CA THR A 55 11.33 -4.45 -9.42
C THR A 55 12.44 -4.29 -10.46
N PRO A 56 13.25 -5.35 -10.70
CA PRO A 56 14.22 -5.33 -11.79
C PRO A 56 13.57 -4.95 -13.13
N PRO A 57 14.23 -4.13 -13.96
CA PRO A 57 15.64 -3.69 -13.88
C PRO A 57 15.90 -2.44 -13.03
N CYS A 58 14.96 -1.99 -12.19
CA CYS A 58 15.16 -0.88 -11.24
C CYS A 58 15.50 0.47 -11.88
N TYR A 59 15.02 0.76 -13.10
CA TYR A 59 15.31 2.04 -13.78
C TYR A 59 14.82 3.25 -13.00
N GLU A 60 15.63 4.32 -12.98
CA GLU A 60 15.33 5.62 -12.36
C GLU A 60 14.47 6.51 -13.26
N SER A 61 13.29 6.01 -13.62
CA SER A 61 12.36 6.64 -14.57
C SER A 61 11.00 6.99 -13.96
N VAL A 62 10.85 6.89 -12.63
CA VAL A 62 9.56 6.99 -11.95
C VAL A 62 9.48 8.24 -11.10
N ILE A 63 8.41 9.02 -11.28
CA ILE A 63 8.04 10.10 -10.36
C ILE A 63 7.01 9.54 -9.36
N TRP A 64 7.42 9.37 -8.11
CA TRP A 64 6.57 8.80 -7.06
C TRP A 64 5.64 9.85 -6.45
N SER A 65 4.38 9.49 -6.24
CA SER A 65 3.42 10.22 -5.40
C SER A 65 2.93 9.29 -4.29
N VAL A 66 3.31 9.54 -3.04
CA VAL A 66 2.97 8.70 -1.89
C VAL A 66 2.00 9.44 -0.99
N LEU A 67 0.76 8.96 -0.91
CA LEU A 67 -0.27 9.56 -0.04
C LEU A 67 0.14 9.41 1.44
N VAL A 68 -0.14 10.45 2.23
CA VAL A 68 0.12 10.45 3.68
C VAL A 68 -0.84 9.53 4.41
N ASP A 69 -2.11 9.58 3.99
CA ASP A 69 -3.22 8.86 4.61
C ASP A 69 -3.38 7.48 3.98
N PRO A 70 -3.25 6.39 4.77
CA PRO A 70 -3.41 5.06 4.24
C PRO A 70 -4.88 4.71 3.99
N LEU A 71 -5.11 3.88 2.97
CA LEU A 71 -6.39 3.18 2.81
C LEU A 71 -6.52 2.14 3.93
N LYS A 72 -7.64 2.21 4.67
CA LYS A 72 -7.91 1.25 5.74
C LYS A 72 -8.59 -0.01 5.19
N LEU A 73 -8.27 -1.12 5.82
CA LEU A 73 -8.68 -2.49 5.51
C LEU A 73 -8.94 -3.22 6.83
N SER A 74 -9.87 -4.17 6.83
CA SER A 74 -10.00 -5.12 7.94
C SER A 74 -8.86 -6.15 7.91
N PHE A 75 -8.67 -6.83 9.03
CA PHE A 75 -7.67 -7.91 9.12
C PHE A 75 -7.97 -9.04 8.14
N GLN A 76 -9.24 -9.39 7.96
CA GLN A 76 -9.68 -10.43 7.03
C GLN A 76 -9.39 -10.06 5.58
N GLN A 77 -9.70 -8.81 5.18
CA GLN A 77 -9.39 -8.34 3.84
C GLN A 77 -7.88 -8.36 3.59
N LEU A 78 -7.08 -7.89 4.56
CA LEU A 78 -5.62 -7.94 4.44
C LEU A 78 -5.09 -9.39 4.32
N HIS A 79 -5.71 -10.34 5.02
CA HIS A 79 -5.32 -11.74 4.94
C HIS A 79 -5.52 -12.30 3.53
N ALA A 80 -6.60 -11.93 2.82
CA ALA A 80 -6.84 -12.36 1.44
C ALA A 80 -5.67 -11.99 0.51
N PHE A 81 -5.14 -10.77 0.60
CA PHE A 81 -3.95 -10.36 -0.17
C PHE A 81 -2.68 -11.10 0.22
N ARG A 82 -2.57 -11.54 1.49
CA ARG A 82 -1.38 -12.23 2.01
C ARG A 82 -1.38 -13.74 1.77
N TYR A 83 -2.49 -14.30 1.27
CA TYR A 83 -2.65 -15.75 1.06
C TYR A 83 -2.49 -16.16 -0.41
N LEU A 84 -1.84 -15.33 -1.21
CA LEU A 84 -1.44 -15.65 -2.58
C LEU A 84 -0.20 -16.55 -2.58
N HIS A 85 -0.09 -17.44 -3.57
CA HIS A 85 0.99 -18.43 -3.68
C HIS A 85 1.84 -18.19 -4.93
N ASP A 86 3.13 -18.51 -4.82
CA ASP A 86 4.08 -18.52 -5.92
C ASP A 86 4.00 -19.82 -6.76
N ASP A 87 4.87 -19.93 -7.78
CA ASP A 87 5.00 -21.13 -8.64
C ASP A 87 5.28 -22.43 -7.86
N ASN A 88 5.80 -22.36 -6.64
CA ASN A 88 6.07 -23.52 -5.78
C ASN A 88 4.94 -23.81 -4.78
N ALA A 89 3.76 -23.21 -5.00
CA ALA A 89 2.62 -23.26 -4.10
C ALA A 89 2.95 -22.79 -2.67
N GLN A 90 3.95 -21.90 -2.51
CA GLN A 90 4.30 -21.30 -1.23
C GLN A 90 3.63 -19.94 -1.09
N VAL A 91 3.12 -19.65 0.11
CA VAL A 91 2.54 -18.34 0.40
C VAL A 91 3.59 -17.25 0.15
N MET A 92 3.25 -16.31 -0.72
CA MET A 92 4.08 -15.16 -1.06
C MET A 92 4.27 -14.29 0.18
N LYS A 93 5.51 -14.22 0.65
CA LYS A 93 5.90 -13.44 1.82
C LYS A 93 6.92 -12.39 1.42
N ASN A 94 6.86 -11.24 2.08
CA ASN A 94 7.83 -10.16 1.92
C ASN A 94 8.00 -9.68 0.46
N VAL A 95 6.90 -9.56 -0.28
CA VAL A 95 6.88 -9.03 -1.66
C VAL A 95 7.02 -7.51 -1.64
N TYR A 96 8.19 -7.04 -1.21
CA TYR A 96 8.54 -5.62 -1.17
C TYR A 96 10.06 -5.44 -1.30
N ARG A 97 10.47 -4.31 -1.84
CA ARG A 97 11.88 -3.90 -1.88
C ARG A 97 12.28 -3.21 -0.56
N PRO A 98 13.46 -3.49 0.02
CA PRO A 98 13.97 -2.74 1.17
C PRO A 98 14.09 -1.24 0.89
N ILE A 99 14.00 -0.42 1.95
CA ILE A 99 14.19 1.03 1.86
C ILE A 99 15.58 1.32 1.28
N GLN A 100 15.63 2.24 0.32
CA GLN A 100 16.87 2.71 -0.29
C GLN A 100 17.26 4.08 0.28
N THR A 101 18.55 4.37 0.30
CA THR A 101 19.06 5.65 0.80
C THR A 101 18.53 6.82 -0.02
N LEU A 102 18.11 7.92 0.62
CA LEU A 102 17.59 9.09 -0.09
C LEU A 102 18.63 9.72 -1.04
N GLY A 103 19.90 9.73 -0.65
CA GLY A 103 20.97 10.32 -1.43
C GLY A 103 20.77 11.84 -1.58
N THR A 104 20.96 12.37 -2.78
CA THR A 104 20.82 13.79 -3.10
C THR A 104 19.42 14.20 -3.57
N ARG A 105 18.47 13.25 -3.58
CA ARG A 105 17.12 13.48 -4.08
C ARG A 105 16.34 14.43 -3.19
N LYS A 106 15.55 15.30 -3.83
CA LYS A 106 14.64 16.21 -3.14
C LYS A 106 13.30 15.53 -2.91
N LEU A 107 12.77 15.69 -1.69
CA LEU A 107 11.44 15.24 -1.32
C LEU A 107 10.53 16.47 -1.23
N PHE A 108 9.45 16.46 -2.01
CA PHE A 108 8.42 17.49 -1.97
C PHE A 108 7.21 16.97 -1.20
N ARG A 109 6.40 17.87 -0.64
CA ARG A 109 5.14 17.56 0.02
C ARG A 109 4.07 18.56 -0.42
N SER A 110 2.81 18.13 -0.46
CA SER A 110 1.67 18.98 -0.86
C SER A 110 1.01 19.74 0.29
N PHE A 111 1.49 19.58 1.52
CA PHE A 111 0.85 20.05 2.75
C PHE A 111 1.85 20.76 3.69
N LEU A 112 1.34 21.45 4.71
CA LEU A 112 2.14 22.35 5.55
C LEU A 112 2.81 21.60 6.72
N SER A 113 3.86 22.20 7.29
CA SER A 113 4.62 21.60 8.38
C SER A 113 3.81 21.38 9.66
N LYS A 114 2.81 22.22 9.94
CA LYS A 114 1.95 22.07 11.12
C LYS A 114 1.22 20.72 11.11
N ASP A 115 0.81 20.29 9.92
CA ASP A 115 0.13 19.00 9.73
C ASP A 115 1.05 17.81 10.02
N ILE A 116 2.38 17.97 9.89
CA ILE A 116 3.38 16.93 10.19
C ILE A 116 3.54 16.74 11.71
N GLU A 117 3.52 17.82 12.49
CA GLU A 117 3.64 17.72 13.94
C GLU A 117 2.46 16.98 14.55
N ASP A 118 1.25 17.26 14.05
CA ASP A 118 0.04 16.58 14.48
C ASP A 118 0.01 15.11 14.02
N ASP A 119 0.40 14.82 12.77
CA ASP A 119 0.53 13.44 12.28
C ASP A 119 1.61 12.65 13.05
N SER A 120 2.75 13.27 13.39
CA SER A 120 3.83 12.64 14.16
C SER A 120 3.37 12.27 15.57
N LYS A 121 2.65 13.18 16.25
CA LYS A 121 2.05 12.91 17.56
C LYS A 121 1.00 11.81 17.47
N GLN A 122 0.16 11.83 16.45
CA GLN A 122 -0.88 10.82 16.22
C GLN A 122 -0.28 9.44 15.92
N ARG A 123 0.75 9.35 15.07
CA ARG A 123 1.46 8.10 14.79
C ARG A 123 2.18 7.55 16.01
N GLN A 124 2.79 8.41 16.83
CA GLN A 124 3.39 8.00 18.10
C GLN A 124 2.34 7.46 19.09
N LEU A 125 1.15 8.07 19.14
CA LEU A 125 0.05 7.60 19.96
C LEU A 125 -0.47 6.22 19.49
N ILE A 126 -0.65 6.03 18.17
CA ILE A 126 -1.04 4.73 17.59
C ILE A 126 0.06 3.68 17.81
N ALA A 127 1.34 4.05 17.70
CA ALA A 127 2.49 3.20 18.01
C ALA A 127 2.55 2.76 19.46
N LYS A 128 2.16 3.63 20.38
CA LYS A 128 2.11 3.32 21.80
C LYS A 128 0.95 2.37 22.12
N ASN A 129 -0.20 2.52 21.45
CA ASN A 129 -1.38 1.69 21.70
C ASN A 129 -1.35 0.32 20.99
N HIS A 130 -0.61 0.19 19.88
CA HIS A 130 -0.53 -1.03 19.07
C HIS A 130 0.91 -1.52 18.88
N GLY A 131 1.78 -1.35 19.89
CA GLY A 131 3.25 -1.45 19.84
C GLY A 131 3.90 -2.71 19.28
N GLN A 132 3.13 -3.71 18.86
CA GLN A 132 3.61 -4.91 18.17
C GLN A 132 3.27 -4.94 16.66
N TYR A 133 2.26 -4.17 16.22
CA TYR A 133 1.79 -4.15 14.83
C TYR A 133 2.56 -3.14 13.95
N LEU A 134 3.04 -2.03 14.52
CA LEU A 134 3.65 -0.94 13.75
C LEU A 134 5.04 -1.21 13.17
N LYS A 135 5.82 -2.12 13.79
CA LYS A 135 7.10 -2.59 13.20
C LYS A 135 6.89 -3.38 11.91
N ASN A 136 5.70 -3.97 11.74
CA ASN A 136 5.29 -4.68 10.54
C ASN A 136 4.44 -3.80 9.60
N ASP A 137 3.75 -2.77 10.12
CA ASP A 137 2.85 -1.92 9.32
C ASP A 137 3.56 -0.83 8.50
N MET A 138 4.76 -0.39 8.92
CA MET A 138 5.56 0.47 8.05
C MET A 138 6.05 -0.27 6.79
N LYS A 139 6.15 -1.62 6.88
CA LYS A 139 6.33 -2.49 5.70
C LYS A 139 5.01 -2.68 4.94
N LEU A 140 3.87 -2.55 5.60
CA LEU A 140 2.52 -2.73 5.03
C LEU A 140 2.05 -1.55 4.16
N ILE A 141 2.44 -0.32 4.51
CA ILE A 141 2.22 0.86 3.65
C ILE A 141 2.95 0.67 2.31
N VAL A 142 4.14 0.06 2.34
CA VAL A 142 4.89 -0.31 1.12
C VAL A 142 4.22 -1.48 0.39
N ILE A 143 3.58 -2.43 1.08
CA ILE A 143 2.88 -3.54 0.43
C ILE A 143 1.65 -3.07 -0.36
N LEU A 144 0.88 -2.08 0.13
CA LEU A 144 -0.25 -1.53 -0.64
C LEU A 144 0.19 -0.65 -1.80
N THR A 145 1.32 0.08 -1.68
CA THR A 145 1.90 0.77 -2.84
C THR A 145 2.62 -0.19 -3.80
N SER A 146 3.02 -1.38 -3.34
CA SER A 146 3.62 -2.43 -4.19
C SER A 146 2.55 -3.31 -4.87
N LEU A 147 1.37 -3.48 -4.26
CA LEU A 147 0.20 -4.10 -4.90
C LEU A 147 -0.39 -3.20 -6.00
N LEU A 148 -0.12 -1.88 -5.97
CA LEU A 148 -0.41 -0.97 -7.06
C LEU A 148 0.69 -0.95 -8.15
N MET A 149 1.80 -1.67 -7.97
CA MET A 149 2.89 -1.79 -8.96
C MET A 149 2.86 -3.12 -9.72
N ILE A 150 1.74 -3.87 -9.68
CA ILE A 150 1.48 -5.04 -10.54
C ILE A 150 0.36 -4.73 -11.57
N VAL A 151 0.24 -3.47 -12.00
CA VAL A 151 -0.51 -3.14 -13.22
C VAL A 151 0.38 -2.29 -14.11
N LEU A 152 1.26 -2.99 -14.84
CA LEU A 152 1.43 -2.95 -16.30
C LEU A 152 2.25 -4.18 -16.71
#